data_AF-A0A4S8KJ04-F1
#
_entry.id   AF-A0A4S8KJ04-F1
#
_cell.length_a   1.000
_cell.length_b   1.000
_cell.length_c   1.000
_cell.angle_alpha   90.00
_cell.angle_beta   90.00
_cell.angle_gamma   90.00
#
_symmetry.space_group_name_H-M   'P 1'
#
loop_
_entity.id
_entity.type
_entity.pdbx_description
1 polymer ?
#
loop_
_entity_poly.entity_id
_entity_poly.type
_entity_poly.pdbx_seq_one_letter_code
_entity_poly.pdbx_strand_id
1 'polypeptide(L)'
;LNRCPESGSTEVTWLASGRCHYFWSFDPSGSTSLSRRVCNVLGLPSYRTCVIPVVPYVHDYQHEAAKYIQEIQGFDPLTQDFARACG
;
A
#
# COMPACT_ATOMS: atom_id res chain seq x y z
N LEU A 1 31.12 13.40 11.83
CA LEU A 1 30.86 11.99 11.42
C LEU A 1 29.37 11.75 11.54
N ASN A 2 28.73 11.63 10.38
CA ASN A 2 27.29 11.58 10.19
C ASN A 2 26.67 10.41 10.95
N ARG A 3 25.93 10.68 12.03
CA ARG A 3 24.93 9.73 12.52
C ARG A 3 23.69 9.93 11.66
N CYS A 4 23.49 9.05 10.68
CA CYS A 4 22.15 8.81 10.17
C CYS A 4 21.26 8.50 11.39
N PRO A 5 20.11 9.17 11.59
CA PRO A 5 19.16 8.71 12.58
C PRO A 5 18.81 7.27 12.20
N GLU A 6 18.82 6.37 13.19
CA GLU A 6 18.32 5.01 13.03
C GLU A 6 17.03 5.06 12.23
N SER A 7 16.92 4.25 11.17
CA SER A 7 15.75 4.18 10.31
C SER A 7 14.52 4.14 11.19
N GLY A 8 13.89 5.31 11.35
CA GLY A 8 12.63 5.42 12.03
C GLY A 8 11.75 4.47 11.26
N SER A 9 11.30 3.41 11.93
CA SER A 9 10.19 2.59 11.47
C SER A 9 9.01 3.55 11.34
N THR A 10 8.96 4.30 10.24
CA THR A 10 7.77 5.01 9.83
C THR A 10 6.82 3.89 9.48
N GLU A 11 6.00 3.53 10.46
CA GLU A 11 4.92 2.58 10.29
C GLU A 11 3.97 3.25 9.30
N VAL A 12 4.16 2.96 8.02
CA VAL A 12 3.39 3.62 6.98
C VAL A 12 2.02 2.94 6.95
N THR A 13 1.10 3.52 7.70
CA THR A 13 -0.29 3.08 7.84
C THR A 13 -1.10 3.47 6.61
N TRP A 14 -0.70 2.96 5.44
CA TRP A 14 -1.40 3.19 4.17
C TRP A 14 -2.83 2.61 4.14
N LEU A 15 -3.25 1.80 5.11
CA LEU A 15 -4.50 1.02 5.02
C LEU A 15 -5.40 1.00 6.25
N ALA A 16 -4.96 1.52 7.40
CA ALA A 16 -5.71 1.30 8.65
C ALA A 16 -7.05 2.07 8.74
N SER A 17 -7.26 3.14 7.97
CA SER A 17 -8.38 4.05 8.21
C SER A 17 -9.34 4.30 7.04
N GLY A 18 -9.07 3.77 5.83
CA GLY A 18 -9.94 3.96 4.67
C GLY A 18 -10.25 5.43 4.31
N ARG A 19 -9.48 6.38 4.84
CA ARG A 19 -9.68 7.83 4.68
C ARG A 19 -8.50 8.43 3.94
N CYS A 20 -8.83 9.43 3.12
CA CYS A 20 -7.94 10.16 2.21
C CYS A 20 -6.52 10.36 2.77
N HIS A 21 -5.53 9.86 2.04
CA HIS A 21 -4.13 9.76 2.47
C HIS A 21 -3.33 11.06 2.29
N TYR A 22 -3.95 12.14 1.81
CA TYR A 22 -3.28 13.42 1.59
C TYR A 22 -3.90 14.51 2.45
N PHE A 23 -3.07 15.14 3.27
CA PHE A 23 -3.40 16.33 4.02
C PHE A 23 -2.29 17.36 3.88
N TRP A 24 -2.65 18.63 4.07
CA TRP A 24 -1.69 19.72 4.10
C TRP A 24 -1.11 19.86 5.49
N SER A 25 0.19 20.16 5.60
CA SER A 25 0.87 20.50 6.85
C SER A 25 1.80 21.69 6.64
N PHE A 26 1.97 22.50 7.68
CA PHE A 26 3.07 23.48 7.75
C PHE A 26 4.31 22.91 8.45
N ASP A 27 4.17 21.80 9.17
CA ASP A 27 5.31 21.18 9.83
C ASP A 27 6.19 20.46 8.78
N PRO A 28 7.52 20.61 8.82
CA PRO A 28 8.42 20.00 7.84
C PRO A 28 8.38 18.47 7.80
N SER A 29 7.89 17.81 8.85
CA SER A 29 7.78 16.34 8.93
C SER A 29 6.48 15.80 8.32
N GLY A 30 5.49 16.66 8.05
CA GLY A 30 4.17 16.26 7.58
C GLY A 30 3.36 15.49 8.62
N SER A 31 3.62 15.62 9.92
CA SER A 31 2.96 14.82 10.96
C SER A 31 1.62 15.40 11.45
N THR A 32 1.38 16.70 11.22
CA THR A 32 0.24 17.45 11.77
C THR A 32 -0.64 17.99 10.65
N SER A 33 -1.87 17.51 10.54
CA SER A 33 -2.77 17.99 9.49
C SER A 33 -3.33 19.37 9.78
N LEU A 34 -3.38 20.24 8.75
CA LEU A 34 -4.15 21.47 8.78
C LEU A 34 -5.64 21.18 8.82
N SER A 35 -6.37 22.00 9.58
CA SER A 35 -7.82 21.93 9.60
C SER A 35 -8.41 22.31 8.23
N ARG A 36 -9.56 21.71 7.89
CA ARG A 36 -10.27 22.04 6.64
C ARG A 36 -10.59 23.53 6.49
N ARG A 37 -10.86 24.24 7.59
CA ARG A 37 -11.11 25.69 7.57
C ARG A 37 -9.89 26.46 7.07
N VAL A 38 -8.71 26.12 7.59
CA VAL A 38 -7.44 26.75 7.19
C VAL A 38 -7.15 26.46 5.72
N CYS A 39 -7.32 25.22 5.27
CA CYS A 39 -7.15 24.86 3.86
C CYS A 39 -8.08 25.67 2.94
N ASN A 40 -9.35 25.85 3.33
CA ASN A 40 -10.31 26.62 2.54
C ASN A 40 -9.94 28.09 2.43
N VAL A 41 -9.52 28.72 3.55
CA VAL A 41 -9.11 30.14 3.56
C VAL A 41 -7.89 30.37 2.66
N LEU A 42 -6.96 29.41 2.64
CA LEU A 42 -5.76 29.47 1.81
C LEU A 42 -5.97 29.00 0.37
N GLY A 43 -7.19 28.56 0.00
CA GLY A 43 -7.49 28.05 -1.33
C GLY A 43 -6.75 26.74 -1.67
N LEU A 44 -6.36 25.95 -0.66
CA LEU A 44 -5.64 24.70 -0.88
C LEU A 44 -6.59 23.61 -1.42
N PRO A 45 -6.17 22.84 -2.44
CA PRO A 45 -7.02 21.81 -3.03
C PRO A 45 -7.19 20.62 -2.07
N SER A 46 -8.36 19.99 -2.15
CA SER A 46 -8.66 18.75 -1.41
C SER A 46 -8.42 17.56 -2.33
N TYR A 47 -7.34 16.82 -2.09
CA TYR A 47 -7.10 15.56 -2.80
C TYR A 47 -7.87 14.42 -2.14
N ARG A 48 -8.40 13.52 -2.96
CA ARG A 48 -8.93 12.23 -2.52
C ARG A 48 -8.02 11.17 -3.07
N THR A 49 -7.66 10.20 -2.23
CA THR A 49 -6.97 9.02 -2.74
C THR A 49 -7.98 8.19 -3.52
N CYS A 50 -7.63 7.89 -4.77
CA CYS A 50 -8.33 6.90 -5.57
C CYS A 50 -7.41 5.69 -5.68
N VAL A 51 -7.81 4.57 -5.10
CA VAL A 51 -7.19 3.29 -5.39
C VAL A 51 -7.93 2.72 -6.58
N ILE A 52 -7.30 2.77 -7.75
CA ILE A 52 -7.82 2.07 -8.93
C ILE A 52 -7.21 0.67 -8.87
N PRO A 53 -8.01 -0.39 -8.65
CA PRO A 53 -7.50 -1.74 -8.77
C PRO A 53 -7.09 -1.94 -10.23
N VAL A 54 -5.78 -1.89 -10.49
CA VAL A 54 -5.23 -2.35 -11.76
C VAL A 54 -5.22 -3.86 -11.65
N VAL A 55 -6.29 -4.48 -12.13
CA VAL A 55 -6.25 -5.91 -12.43
C VAL A 55 -5.52 -5.98 -13.76
N PRO A 56 -4.25 -6.45 -13.82
CA PRO A 56 -3.68 -6.80 -15.12
C PRO A 56 -4.64 -7.81 -15.77
N TYR A 57 -4.68 -7.87 -17.10
CA TYR A 57 -5.43 -8.93 -17.80
C TYR A 57 -4.78 -10.28 -17.47
N VAL A 58 -5.05 -10.80 -16.28
CA VAL A 58 -4.66 -12.13 -15.87
C VAL A 58 -5.66 -13.04 -16.53
N HIS A 59 -5.20 -13.70 -17.57
CA HIS A 59 -6.05 -14.64 -18.28
C HIS A 59 -6.10 -15.93 -17.46
N ASP A 60 -7.23 -16.65 -17.54
CA ASP A 60 -7.45 -17.90 -16.78
C ASP A 60 -6.29 -18.91 -16.96
N TYR A 61 -5.63 -18.92 -18.14
CA TYR A 61 -4.49 -19.79 -18.40
C TYR A 61 -3.29 -19.55 -17.48
N GLN A 62 -3.09 -18.32 -16.98
CA GLN A 62 -1.97 -18.03 -16.06
C GLN A 62 -2.24 -18.63 -14.68
N HIS A 63 -3.50 -18.63 -14.24
CA HIS A 63 -3.91 -19.29 -13.01
C HIS A 63 -3.80 -20.80 -13.11
N GLU A 64 -4.25 -21.40 -14.22
CA GLU A 64 -4.11 -22.84 -14.47
C GLU A 64 -2.64 -23.27 -14.59
N ALA A 65 -1.80 -22.47 -15.25
CA ALA A 65 -0.37 -22.75 -15.33
C ALA A 65 0.31 -22.70 -13.95
N ALA A 66 -0.01 -21.68 -13.14
CA ALA A 66 0.52 -21.55 -11.78
C ALA A 66 0.06 -22.72 -10.88
N LYS A 67 -1.23 -23.10 -10.99
CA LYS A 67 -1.80 -24.25 -10.29
C LYS A 67 -1.05 -25.54 -10.64
N TYR A 68 -0.86 -25.80 -11.93
CA TYR A 68 -0.17 -27.00 -12.41
C TYR A 68 1.30 -27.07 -11.91
N ILE A 69 2.00 -25.94 -11.89
CA ILE A 69 3.37 -25.87 -11.35
C ILE A 69 3.39 -26.21 -9.85
N GLN A 70 2.44 -25.69 -9.07
CA GLN A 70 2.33 -25.99 -7.65
C GLN A 70 2.07 -27.49 -7.41
N GLU A 71 1.17 -28.09 -8.20
CA GLU A 71 0.88 -29.53 -8.13
C GLU A 71 2.11 -30.41 -8.45
N ILE A 72 2.88 -30.07 -9.49
CA ILE A 72 4.13 -30.79 -9.83
C ILE A 72 5.15 -30.72 -8.67
N GLN A 73 5.16 -29.61 -7.95
CA GLN A 73 6.04 -29.41 -6.81
C GLN A 73 5.50 -30.05 -5.51
N GLY A 74 4.33 -30.70 -5.57
CA GLY A 74 3.71 -31.39 -4.44
C GLY A 74 2.95 -30.48 -3.49
N PHE A 75 2.67 -29.24 -3.89
CA PHE A 75 1.82 -28.34 -3.12
C PHE A 75 0.35 -28.51 -3.52
N ASP A 76 -0.55 -28.39 -2.53
CA ASP A 76 -1.97 -28.25 -2.79
C ASP A 76 -2.27 -26.78 -3.18
N PRO A 77 -2.73 -26.52 -4.41
CA PRO A 77 -3.02 -25.15 -4.85
C PRO A 77 -4.20 -24.50 -4.14
N LEU A 78 -4.97 -25.24 -3.34
CA LEU A 78 -6.03 -24.72 -2.48
C LEU A 78 -5.51 -24.24 -1.12
N THR A 79 -4.22 -24.45 -0.80
CA THR A 79 -3.60 -23.98 0.44
C THR A 79 -2.61 -22.84 0.19
N GLN A 80 -2.11 -22.24 1.27
CA GLN A 80 -1.10 -21.18 1.22
C GLN A 80 0.33 -21.73 1.33
N ASP A 81 0.51 -23.05 1.31
CA ASP A 81 1.79 -23.68 1.66
C ASP A 81 2.89 -23.32 0.66
N PHE A 82 2.54 -23.22 -0.62
CA PHE A 82 3.46 -22.72 -1.65
C PHE A 82 3.92 -21.28 -1.36
N ALA A 83 2.99 -20.38 -1.02
CA ALA A 83 3.32 -19.00 -0.71
C ALA A 83 4.21 -18.87 0.54
N ARG A 84 3.98 -19.72 1.56
CA ARG A 84 4.82 -19.75 2.78
C ARG A 84 6.22 -20.32 2.54
N ALA A 85 6.36 -21.22 1.57
CA ALA A 85 7.65 -21.80 1.22
C ALA A 85 8.50 -20.88 0.32
N CYS A 86 7.85 -20.01 -0.48
CA CYS A 86 8.52 -19.18 -1.49
C CYS A 86 8.50 -17.66 -1.23
N GLY A 87 7.74 -17.17 -0.25
CA GLY A 87 7.64 -15.75 0.13
C GLY A 87 8.36 -15.45 1.43
#